data_AF-A0A7H8Z1G4-F1
#
_entry.id   AF-A0A7H8Z1G4-F1
#
_cell.length_a   1.000
_cell.length_b   1.000
_cell.length_c   1.000
_cell.angle_alpha   90.00
_cell.angle_beta   90.00
_cell.angle_gamma   90.00
#
_symmetry.space_group_name_H-M   'P 1'
#
loop_
_entity.id
_entity.type
_entity.pdbx_description
1 polymer ?
#
loop_
_entity_poly.entity_id
_entity_poly.type
_entity_poly.pdbx_seq_one_letter_code
_entity_poly.pdbx_strand_id
1 'polypeptide(L)'
;MGVGSMELAAPVEPGEVWWALPDPAVGREQSGRRPVLIVSNERFHRTVTTLVVVVPVTTKDRRWPNHVELNAGTGMEQRSFAMTEQVRTISRQRLTKKIGVVERAVLRNVHEWLVDYIR
;
A
#
# COMPACT_ATOMS: atom_id res chain seq x y z
N MET A 1 25.23 23.42 -1.54
CA MET A 1 23.80 23.78 -1.42
C MET A 1 23.14 22.76 -0.54
N GLY A 2 22.69 23.17 0.64
CA GLY A 2 22.18 22.27 1.68
C GLY A 2 20.96 21.53 1.16
N VAL A 3 20.98 20.21 1.32
CA VAL A 3 19.77 19.38 1.25
C VAL A 3 18.80 19.93 2.29
N GLY A 4 17.81 20.68 1.83
CA GLY A 4 16.70 21.10 2.66
C GLY A 4 16.14 19.88 3.36
N SER A 5 16.12 19.92 4.69
CA SER A 5 15.41 18.99 5.55
C SER A 5 13.97 18.91 5.04
N MET A 6 13.70 17.92 4.20
CA MET A 6 12.36 17.65 3.71
C MET A 6 11.57 17.19 4.93
N GLU A 7 10.66 18.06 5.37
CA GLU A 7 9.68 17.77 6.40
C GLU A 7 9.13 16.36 6.16
N LEU A 8 9.25 15.49 7.16
CA LEU A 8 8.77 14.12 7.05
C LEU A 8 7.31 14.20 6.60
N ALA A 9 7.00 13.61 5.44
CA ALA A 9 5.62 13.48 4.98
C ALA A 9 4.76 12.98 6.14
N ALA A 10 3.54 13.52 6.25
CA ALA A 10 2.60 13.27 7.34
C ALA A 10 2.66 11.82 7.86
N PRO A 11 2.54 11.60 9.18
CA PRO A 11 2.61 10.25 9.75
C PRO A 11 1.68 9.32 9.00
N VAL A 12 2.24 8.19 8.58
CA VAL A 12 1.55 7.15 7.82
C VAL A 12 1.16 6.05 8.79
N GLU A 13 -0.02 5.49 8.58
CA GLU A 13 -0.57 4.46 9.48
C GLU A 13 -0.85 3.15 8.73
N PRO A 14 -0.79 1.99 9.41
CA PRO A 14 -1.18 0.71 8.82
C PRO A 14 -2.65 0.73 8.39
N GLY A 15 -2.94 0.20 7.21
CA GLY A 15 -4.29 0.16 6.66
C GLY A 15 -4.72 1.41 5.89
N GLU A 16 -3.89 2.44 5.84
CA GLU A 16 -4.18 3.59 4.98
C GLU A 16 -4.02 3.23 3.50
N VAL A 17 -4.91 3.79 2.68
CA VAL A 17 -4.85 3.71 1.22
C VAL A 17 -4.39 5.04 0.67
N TRP A 18 -3.36 5.03 -0.18
CA TRP A 18 -2.72 6.22 -0.72
C TRP A 18 -2.52 6.13 -2.22
N TRP A 19 -2.58 7.26 -2.92
CA TRP A 19 -2.06 7.36 -4.28
C TRP A 19 -0.52 7.31 -4.24
N ALA A 20 0.07 6.43 -5.05
CA ALA A 20 1.52 6.32 -5.20
C ALA A 20 1.97 6.10 -6.64
N LEU A 21 3.26 6.33 -6.88
CA LEU A 21 3.96 6.01 -8.12
C LEU A 21 5.05 4.95 -7.84
N PRO A 22 4.83 3.66 -8.14
CA PRO A 22 5.78 2.59 -7.86
C PRO A 22 6.89 2.44 -8.92
N ASP A 23 6.87 3.22 -10.01
CA ASP A 23 7.83 3.10 -11.12
C ASP A 23 9.29 3.42 -10.74
N PRO A 24 10.28 2.80 -11.41
CA PRO A 24 10.14 1.85 -12.52
C PRO A 24 9.69 0.46 -12.06
N ALA A 25 9.16 -0.30 -13.02
CA ALA A 25 8.70 -1.68 -12.84
C ALA A 25 9.17 -2.52 -14.03
N VAL A 26 9.47 -3.80 -13.79
CA VAL A 26 9.93 -4.76 -14.81
C VAL A 26 8.90 -5.87 -15.00
N GLY A 27 8.58 -6.20 -16.26
CA GLY A 27 7.71 -7.33 -16.59
C GLY A 27 6.28 -7.17 -16.05
N ARG A 28 5.89 -8.03 -15.11
CA ARG A 28 4.53 -8.07 -14.52
C ARG A 28 4.40 -7.32 -13.20
N GLU A 29 5.47 -6.67 -12.74
CA GLU A 29 5.41 -5.76 -11.59
C GLU A 29 4.40 -4.64 -11.84
N GLN A 30 3.71 -4.21 -10.78
CA GLN A 30 2.78 -3.09 -10.91
C GLN A 30 3.51 -1.77 -11.15
N SER A 31 3.11 -1.13 -12.24
CA SER A 31 3.58 0.16 -12.73
C SER A 31 2.47 1.22 -12.72
N GLY A 32 2.88 2.46 -12.96
CA GLY A 32 1.99 3.60 -13.12
C GLY A 32 1.38 4.09 -11.81
N ARG A 33 0.88 5.33 -11.84
CA ARG A 33 0.21 5.93 -10.69
C ARG A 33 -1.03 5.13 -10.32
N ARG A 34 -1.08 4.61 -9.09
CA ARG A 34 -2.18 3.75 -8.60
C ARG A 34 -2.34 3.83 -7.10
N PRO A 35 -3.51 3.47 -6.54
CA PRO A 35 -3.66 3.33 -5.10
C PRO A 35 -2.81 2.18 -4.57
N VAL A 36 -2.29 2.35 -3.37
CA VAL A 36 -1.55 1.35 -2.62
C VAL A 36 -2.07 1.30 -1.17
N LEU A 37 -2.16 0.12 -0.60
CA LEU A 37 -2.49 -0.13 0.80
C LEU A 37 -1.19 -0.22 1.61
N ILE A 38 -1.06 0.55 2.68
CA ILE A 38 0.06 0.43 3.62
C ILE A 38 -0.14 -0.81 4.50
N VAL A 39 0.80 -1.75 4.43
CA VAL A 39 0.75 -3.01 5.18
C VAL A 39 1.83 -3.13 6.25
N SER A 40 2.88 -2.30 6.21
CA SER A 40 3.86 -2.22 7.30
C SER A 40 3.22 -1.69 8.59
N ASN A 41 3.63 -2.24 9.73
CA ASN A 41 3.13 -1.84 11.05
C ASN A 41 3.80 -0.56 11.59
N GLU A 42 3.25 -0.02 12.69
CA GLU A 42 3.80 1.19 13.31
C GLU A 42 5.25 1.02 13.80
N ARG A 43 5.65 -0.19 14.22
CA ARG A 43 7.04 -0.46 14.64
C ARG A 43 7.98 -0.22 13.46
N PHE A 44 7.64 -0.72 12.28
CA PHE A 44 8.37 -0.43 11.06
C PHE A 44 8.40 1.07 10.78
N HIS A 45 7.28 1.78 10.95
CA HIS A 45 7.22 3.21 10.69
C HIS A 45 8.07 4.07 11.65
N ARG A 46 8.22 3.63 12.90
CA ARG A 46 9.10 4.25 13.91
C ARG A 46 10.58 3.93 13.70
N THR A 47 10.90 2.74 13.20
CA THR A 47 12.29 2.31 12.94
C THR A 47 12.81 2.82 11.59
N VAL A 48 11.96 2.78 10.56
CA VAL A 48 12.30 3.13 9.18
C VAL A 48 11.40 4.28 8.73
N THR A 49 11.82 5.50 9.08
CA THR A 49 11.01 6.72 8.93
C THR A 49 10.83 7.19 7.48
N THR A 50 11.64 6.70 6.55
CA THR A 50 11.63 7.11 5.13
C THR A 50 10.93 6.12 4.20
N LEU A 51 10.66 4.89 4.66
CA LEU A 51 10.07 3.82 3.84
C LEU A 51 8.71 3.37 4.39
N VAL A 52 7.96 2.66 3.54
CA VAL A 52 6.74 1.92 3.86
C VAL A 52 6.68 0.64 3.05
N VAL A 53 6.06 -0.41 3.59
CA VAL A 53 5.70 -1.61 2.83
C VAL A 53 4.25 -1.47 2.38
N VAL A 54 4.01 -1.65 1.09
CA VAL A 54 2.71 -1.44 0.48
C VAL A 54 2.29 -2.59 -0.42
N VAL A 55 0.98 -2.73 -0.62
CA VAL A 55 0.36 -3.63 -1.60
C VAL A 55 -0.41 -2.78 -2.63
N PRO A 56 -0.12 -2.91 -3.94
CA PRO A 56 -0.86 -2.19 -4.98
C PRO A 56 -2.32 -2.62 -5.10
N VAL A 57 -3.17 -1.68 -5.51
CA VAL A 57 -4.63 -1.88 -5.63
C VAL A 57 -5.08 -1.89 -7.10
N THR A 58 -6.03 -2.73 -7.46
CA THR A 58 -6.63 -2.81 -8.80
C THR A 58 -8.15 -2.75 -8.72
N THR A 59 -8.81 -2.19 -9.75
CA THR A 59 -10.27 -2.30 -9.92
C THR A 59 -10.68 -3.59 -10.67
N LYS A 60 -9.71 -4.31 -11.26
CA LYS A 60 -9.96 -5.54 -11.99
C LYS A 60 -10.15 -6.71 -11.02
N ASP A 61 -11.37 -7.21 -10.93
CA ASP A 61 -11.68 -8.48 -10.26
C ASP A 61 -11.14 -9.66 -11.09
N ARG A 62 -10.07 -10.29 -10.61
CA ARG A 62 -9.49 -11.50 -11.23
C ARG A 62 -10.01 -12.80 -10.61
N ARG A 63 -10.85 -12.71 -9.56
CA ARG A 63 -11.33 -13.85 -8.76
C ARG A 63 -10.21 -14.71 -8.17
N TRP A 64 -9.04 -14.12 -7.94
CA TRP A 64 -7.95 -14.81 -7.25
C TRP A 64 -8.19 -14.73 -5.74
N PRO A 65 -8.02 -15.84 -4.99
CA PRO A 65 -8.24 -15.83 -3.54
C PRO A 65 -7.40 -14.78 -2.80
N ASN A 66 -6.22 -14.48 -3.31
CA ASN A 66 -5.29 -13.51 -2.75
C ASN A 66 -5.54 -12.05 -3.17
N HIS A 67 -6.56 -11.81 -3.99
CA HIS A 67 -7.02 -10.47 -4.34
C HIS A 67 -8.07 -10.04 -3.31
N VAL A 68 -7.61 -9.45 -2.22
CA VAL A 68 -8.47 -9.08 -1.08
C VAL A 68 -9.26 -7.83 -1.42
N GLU A 69 -10.57 -7.94 -1.42
CA GLU A 69 -11.48 -6.80 -1.62
C GLU A 69 -11.35 -5.80 -0.46
N LEU A 70 -11.22 -4.52 -0.80
CA LEU A 70 -10.98 -3.47 0.18
C LEU A 70 -12.26 -2.86 0.78
N ASN A 71 -13.42 -3.13 0.16
CA ASN A 71 -14.78 -2.73 0.53
C ASN A 71 -15.00 -1.26 0.98
N ALA A 72 -16.28 -0.89 1.07
CA ALA A 72 -16.76 0.49 1.21
C ALA A 72 -16.26 1.16 2.52
N GLY A 73 -16.02 2.47 2.47
CA GLY A 73 -15.52 3.25 3.62
C GLY A 73 -14.06 3.73 3.48
N THR A 74 -13.34 3.25 2.46
CA THR A 74 -11.98 3.69 2.12
C THR A 74 -11.92 5.00 1.34
N GLY A 75 -13.05 5.52 0.86
CA GLY A 75 -13.10 6.67 -0.05
C GLY A 75 -12.80 6.33 -1.52
N MET A 76 -12.69 5.04 -1.87
CA MET A 76 -12.57 4.60 -3.26
C MET A 76 -13.92 4.62 -3.97
N GLU A 77 -13.96 5.17 -5.19
CA GLU A 77 -15.17 5.30 -6.01
C GLU A 77 -15.64 3.97 -6.61
N GLN A 78 -14.71 3.01 -6.78
CA GLN A 78 -14.97 1.74 -7.45
C GLN A 78 -14.52 0.57 -6.56
N ARG A 79 -15.21 -0.56 -6.71
CA ARG A 79 -14.83 -1.84 -6.11
C ARG A 79 -13.38 -2.16 -6.49
N SER A 80 -12.56 -2.43 -5.49
CA SER A 80 -11.11 -2.50 -5.64
C SER A 80 -10.49 -3.57 -4.76
N PHE A 81 -9.35 -4.11 -5.19
CA PHE A 81 -8.70 -5.28 -4.60
C PHE A 81 -7.22 -5.01 -4.35
N ALA A 82 -6.71 -5.39 -3.18
CA ALA A 82 -5.28 -5.46 -2.90
C ALA A 82 -4.68 -6.72 -3.54
N MET A 83 -3.62 -6.54 -4.34
CA MET A 83 -2.93 -7.63 -5.04
C MET A 83 -1.71 -8.08 -4.24
N THR A 84 -1.89 -9.01 -3.30
CA THR A 84 -0.85 -9.37 -2.32
C THR A 84 0.42 -9.93 -2.95
N GLU A 85 0.35 -10.47 -4.17
CA GLU A 85 1.50 -10.95 -4.95
C GLU A 85 2.42 -9.81 -5.46
N GLN A 86 2.02 -8.55 -5.26
CA GLN A 86 2.73 -7.35 -5.72
C GLN A 86 3.28 -6.50 -4.57
N VAL A 87 3.40 -7.09 -3.38
CA VAL A 87 3.95 -6.41 -2.20
C VAL A 87 5.33 -5.84 -2.47
N ARG A 88 5.57 -4.59 -2.03
CA ARG A 88 6.89 -3.95 -2.15
C ARG A 88 7.13 -2.86 -1.13
N THR A 89 8.40 -2.63 -0.82
CA THR A 89 8.84 -1.47 -0.04
C THR A 89 9.06 -0.28 -0.98
N ILE A 90 8.53 0.89 -0.61
CA ILE A 90 8.70 2.14 -1.37
C ILE A 90 9.11 3.30 -0.45
N SER A 91 9.74 4.32 -1.04
CA SER A 91 9.97 5.60 -0.36
C SER A 91 8.63 6.28 -0.03
N ARG A 92 8.49 6.83 1.17
CA ARG A 92 7.31 7.64 1.56
C ARG A 92 7.12 8.86 0.67
N GLN A 93 8.17 9.36 0.03
CA GLN A 93 8.10 10.45 -0.95
C GLN A 93 7.27 10.08 -2.19
N ARG A 94 7.02 8.78 -2.43
CA ARG A 94 6.15 8.30 -3.51
C ARG A 94 4.68 8.34 -3.14
N LEU A 95 4.33 8.56 -1.86
CA LEU A 95 2.96 8.73 -1.41
C LEU A 95 2.53 10.18 -1.65
N THR A 96 1.40 10.37 -2.31
CA THR A 96 0.97 11.72 -2.78
C THR A 96 -0.30 12.21 -2.11
N LYS A 97 -1.33 11.38 -2.01
CA LYS A 97 -2.62 11.74 -1.40
C LYS A 97 -3.26 10.54 -0.72
N LYS A 98 -3.64 10.70 0.55
CA LYS A 98 -4.45 9.73 1.28
C LYS A 98 -5.85 9.66 0.67
N ILE A 99 -6.35 8.45 0.44
CA ILE A 99 -7.68 8.15 -0.06
C ILE A 99 -8.60 7.83 1.12
N GLY A 100 -8.13 6.99 2.04
CA GLY A 100 -8.84 6.65 3.28
C GLY A 100 -8.16 5.52 4.03
N VAL A 101 -8.93 4.75 4.79
CA VAL A 101 -8.43 3.67 5.66
C VAL A 101 -9.33 2.45 5.53
N VAL A 102 -8.74 1.26 5.42
CA VAL A 102 -9.50 0.00 5.40
C VAL A 102 -9.92 -0.41 6.81
N GLU A 103 -10.96 -1.23 6.90
CA GLU A 103 -11.28 -1.89 8.16
C GLU A 103 -10.15 -2.81 8.63
N ARG A 104 -9.99 -2.95 9.95
CA ARG A 104 -8.96 -3.83 10.54
C ARG A 104 -9.09 -5.28 10.05
N ALA A 105 -10.29 -5.77 9.79
CA ALA A 105 -10.51 -7.13 9.29
C ALA A 105 -9.91 -7.33 7.89
N VAL A 106 -10.07 -6.34 7.01
CA VAL A 106 -9.48 -6.35 5.66
C VAL A 106 -7.95 -6.35 5.74
N LEU A 107 -7.37 -5.48 6.57
CA LEU A 107 -5.91 -5.44 6.74
C LEU A 107 -5.36 -6.77 7.28
N ARG A 108 -6.05 -7.41 8.24
CA ARG A 108 -5.67 -8.74 8.74
C ARG A 108 -5.69 -9.80 7.66
N ASN A 109 -6.73 -9.84 6.83
CA ASN A 109 -6.81 -10.79 5.71
C ASN A 109 -5.64 -10.57 4.72
N VAL A 110 -5.31 -9.32 4.40
CA VAL A 110 -4.11 -9.02 3.59
C VAL A 110 -2.84 -9.53 4.26
N HIS A 111 -2.66 -9.32 5.57
CA HIS A 111 -1.51 -9.84 6.30
C HIS A 111 -1.42 -11.37 6.30
N GLU A 112 -2.55 -12.07 6.41
CA GLU A 112 -2.58 -13.54 6.34
C GLU A 112 -1.99 -14.06 5.03
N TRP A 113 -2.40 -13.49 3.89
CA TRP A 113 -1.83 -13.81 2.58
C TRP A 113 -0.33 -13.48 2.48
N LEU A 114 0.08 -12.30 2.97
CA LEU A 114 1.48 -11.90 2.90
C LEU A 114 2.39 -12.79 3.74
N VAL A 115 1.93 -13.18 4.93
CA VAL A 115 2.66 -14.10 5.80
C VAL A 115 2.72 -15.49 5.17
N ASP A 116 1.65 -15.97 4.54
CA ASP A 116 1.63 -17.27 3.86
C ASP A 116 2.72 -17.41 2.78
N TYR A 117 3.03 -16.32 2.05
CA TYR A 117 4.05 -16.33 0.99
C TYR A 117 5.49 -16.46 1.47
N ILE A 118 5.75 -16.20 2.74
CA ILE A 118 7.12 -16.09 3.30
C ILE A 118 7.33 -16.96 4.54
N ARG A 119 6.38 -17.85 4.83
CA ARG A 119 6.44 -18.81 5.94
C ARG A 119 7.40 -19.96 5.66
#